data_AF-A0A8J2M1K6-F1
#
_entry.id   AF-A0A8J2M1K6-F1
#
_cell.length_a   1.000
_cell.length_b   1.000
_cell.length_c   1.000
_cell.angle_alpha   90.00
_cell.angle_beta   90.00
_cell.angle_gamma   90.00
#
_symmetry.space_group_name_H-M   'P 1'
#
loop_
_entity.id
_entity.type
_entity.pdbx_description
1 polymer ?
#
loop_
_entity_poly.entity_id
_entity_poly.type
_entity_poly.pdbx_seq_one_letter_code
_entity_poly.pdbx_strand_id
1 'polypeptide(L)'
;MSEEEQKRFASVVADCVKTSTELLNVAKEFCIQLQKEKERDGISFYEVKNHDLLAYTRDLVYLMYQMSIGNSIQGDPAIERLVYLRTVLERMRPIEQRMKSYVEKLVLLASDPTNSGTKILRPHPERLQVDDENEELDLGDGGDEDDSKETKSKKYVPPKIMAVHYNEDEEEVERRKMERARRRAMQSSLIQDLQAQYSEAPEEFQDDNIVRKRKQEDIEKRKYEEDYFIRLQVTKKEKHIKKIQDRQNILDELLQFGSYMAVKDTKKGTDNTARGSASGRRRKIGKNSKFSKKLHHAGAKGKKGKTKSRKK
;
A
#
# COMPACT_ATOMS: atom_id res chain seq x y z
N MET A 1 21.65 -15.06 -68.12
CA MET A 1 21.71 -16.03 -67.02
C MET A 1 22.78 -17.04 -67.36
N SER A 2 23.92 -17.00 -66.66
CA SER A 2 24.97 -18.01 -66.79
C SER A 2 24.44 -19.39 -66.37
N GLU A 3 24.94 -20.49 -66.95
CA GLU A 3 24.54 -21.86 -66.57
C GLU A 3 24.73 -22.13 -65.06
N GLU A 4 25.70 -21.45 -64.44
CA GLU A 4 25.95 -21.52 -63.00
C GLU A 4 24.83 -20.88 -62.17
N GLU A 5 24.25 -19.78 -62.66
CA GLU A 5 23.13 -19.09 -62.00
C GLU A 5 21.86 -19.93 -62.07
N GLN A 6 21.64 -20.63 -63.19
CA GLN A 6 20.51 -21.54 -63.34
C GLN A 6 20.60 -22.74 -62.40
N LYS A 7 21.81 -23.32 -62.24
CA LYS A 7 22.05 -24.41 -61.27
C LYS A 7 21.84 -23.96 -59.83
N ARG A 8 22.30 -22.75 -59.46
CA ARG A 8 22.07 -22.16 -58.12
C ARG A 8 20.59 -21.87 -57.87
N PHE A 9 19.88 -21.36 -58.88
CA PHE A 9 18.45 -21.13 -58.76
C PHE A 9 17.69 -22.45 -58.57
N ALA A 10 18.03 -23.48 -59.34
CA ALA A 10 17.43 -24.81 -59.20
C ALA A 10 17.67 -25.43 -57.82
N SER A 11 18.86 -25.27 -57.23
CA SER A 11 19.12 -25.76 -55.88
C SER A 11 18.30 -25.03 -54.82
N VAL A 12 18.19 -23.70 -54.93
CA VAL A 12 17.38 -22.90 -53.99
C VAL A 12 15.90 -23.27 -54.09
N VAL A 13 15.37 -23.44 -55.30
CA VAL A 13 13.99 -23.90 -55.49
C VAL A 13 13.77 -25.29 -54.89
N ALA A 14 14.71 -26.21 -55.06
CA ALA A 14 14.62 -27.55 -54.47
C ALA A 14 14.58 -27.49 -52.93
N ASP A 15 15.37 -26.62 -52.31
CA ASP A 15 15.39 -26.45 -50.85
C ASP A 15 14.13 -25.73 -50.33
N CYS A 16 13.61 -24.75 -51.07
CA CYS A 16 12.32 -24.13 -50.79
C CYS A 16 11.18 -25.15 -50.84
N VAL A 17 11.20 -26.07 -51.81
CA VAL A 17 10.19 -27.12 -51.91
C VAL A 17 10.26 -28.06 -50.70
N LYS A 18 11.46 -28.56 -50.33
CA LYS A 18 11.63 -29.42 -49.14
C LYS A 18 11.10 -28.74 -47.88
N THR A 19 11.57 -27.52 -47.60
CA THR A 19 11.16 -26.75 -46.42
C THR A 19 9.66 -26.46 -46.41
N SER A 20 9.05 -26.17 -47.56
CA SER A 20 7.59 -25.96 -47.67
C SER A 20 6.79 -27.22 -47.35
N THR A 21 7.26 -28.39 -47.78
CA THR A 21 6.61 -29.69 -47.50
C THR A 21 6.74 -30.11 -46.04
N GLU A 22 7.89 -29.86 -45.41
CA GLU A 22 8.11 -30.09 -43.99
C GLU A 22 7.18 -29.21 -43.16
N LEU A 23 7.10 -27.92 -43.49
CA LEU A 23 6.21 -26.97 -42.83
C LEU A 23 4.74 -27.38 -42.96
N LEU A 24 4.32 -27.85 -44.14
CA LEU A 24 2.96 -28.37 -44.37
C LEU A 24 2.66 -29.59 -43.50
N ASN A 25 3.61 -30.50 -43.34
CA ASN A 25 3.43 -31.69 -42.50
C ASN A 25 3.29 -31.31 -41.02
N VAL A 26 4.16 -30.42 -40.53
CA VAL A 26 4.08 -29.90 -39.14
C VAL A 26 2.76 -29.17 -38.91
N ALA A 27 2.30 -28.35 -39.86
CA ALA A 27 1.03 -27.64 -39.75
C ALA A 27 -0.18 -28.59 -39.72
N LYS A 28 -0.15 -29.68 -40.49
CA LYS A 28 -1.19 -30.72 -40.45
C LYS A 28 -1.22 -31.44 -39.11
N GLU A 29 -0.07 -31.81 -38.57
CA GLU A 29 0.04 -32.43 -37.25
C GLU A 29 -0.50 -31.50 -36.16
N PHE A 30 -0.16 -30.21 -36.22
CA PHE A 30 -0.67 -29.20 -35.29
C PHE A 30 -2.20 -29.06 -35.36
N CYS A 31 -2.78 -29.01 -36.56
CA CYS A 31 -4.23 -28.98 -36.74
C CYS A 31 -4.93 -30.23 -36.15
N ILE A 32 -4.32 -31.41 -36.31
CA ILE A 32 -4.84 -32.66 -35.74
C ILE A 32 -4.79 -32.61 -34.20
N GLN A 33 -3.72 -32.06 -33.62
CA GLN A 33 -3.62 -31.88 -32.16
C GLN A 33 -4.70 -30.92 -31.64
N LEU A 34 -4.90 -29.78 -32.33
CA LEU A 34 -5.93 -28.80 -31.96
C LEU A 34 -7.35 -29.38 -31.98
N GLN A 35 -7.65 -30.32 -32.88
CA GLN A 35 -8.96 -30.98 -32.98
C GLN A 35 -9.21 -32.02 -31.88
N LYS A 36 -8.16 -32.59 -31.29
CA LYS A 36 -8.27 -33.58 -30.21
C LYS A 36 -8.64 -32.93 -28.87
N GLU A 37 -8.15 -31.71 -28.63
CA GLU A 37 -8.38 -30.97 -27.39
C GLU A 37 -9.65 -30.10 -27.48
N LYS A 38 -10.82 -30.71 -27.26
CA LYS A 38 -12.13 -30.05 -27.31
C LYS A 38 -12.50 -29.26 -26.06
N GLU A 39 -11.82 -29.49 -24.93
CA GLU A 39 -12.05 -28.77 -23.67
C GLU A 39 -10.82 -27.93 -23.34
N ARG A 40 -10.89 -26.63 -23.65
CA ARG A 40 -9.80 -25.68 -23.43
C ARG A 40 -10.13 -24.72 -22.30
N ASP A 41 -10.08 -25.21 -21.07
CA ASP A 41 -9.98 -24.31 -19.91
C ASP A 41 -8.50 -23.93 -19.70
N GLY A 42 -8.03 -23.08 -20.61
CA GLY A 42 -6.70 -22.49 -20.58
C GLY A 42 -6.72 -21.05 -20.07
N ILE A 43 -5.54 -20.50 -19.82
CA ILE A 43 -5.39 -19.08 -19.53
C ILE A 43 -5.72 -18.29 -20.81
N SER A 44 -6.84 -17.57 -20.81
CA SER A 44 -7.35 -16.78 -21.96
C SER A 44 -6.28 -15.88 -22.62
N PHE A 45 -5.34 -15.35 -21.85
CA PHE A 45 -4.26 -14.52 -22.39
C PHE A 45 -3.36 -15.25 -23.41
N TYR A 46 -3.04 -16.53 -23.17
CA TYR A 46 -2.20 -17.29 -24.10
C TYR A 46 -2.96 -17.73 -25.36
N GLU A 47 -4.28 -17.87 -25.28
CA GLU A 47 -5.12 -18.10 -26.46
C GLU A 47 -5.06 -16.90 -27.41
N VAL A 48 -5.21 -15.69 -26.89
CA VAL A 48 -5.06 -14.44 -27.68
C VAL A 48 -3.66 -14.37 -28.29
N LYS A 49 -2.62 -14.68 -27.52
CA LYS A 49 -1.24 -14.71 -28.03
C LYS A 49 -1.08 -15.68 -29.20
N ASN A 50 -1.61 -16.89 -29.06
CA ASN A 50 -1.52 -17.92 -30.10
C ASN A 50 -2.28 -17.49 -31.36
N HIS A 51 -3.45 -16.87 -31.20
CA HIS A 51 -4.20 -16.29 -32.31
C HIS A 51 -3.39 -15.21 -33.04
N ASP A 52 -2.80 -14.27 -32.31
CA ASP A 52 -2.01 -13.18 -32.90
C ASP A 52 -0.71 -13.69 -33.56
N LEU A 53 -0.09 -14.73 -32.99
CA LEU A 53 1.07 -15.38 -33.58
C LEU A 53 0.71 -16.10 -34.89
N LEU A 54 -0.44 -16.78 -34.95
CA LEU A 54 -0.95 -17.40 -36.17
C LEU A 54 -1.31 -16.36 -37.23
N ALA A 55 -1.89 -15.23 -36.84
CA ALA A 55 -2.15 -14.13 -37.75
C ALA A 55 -0.83 -13.56 -38.32
N TYR A 56 0.20 -13.43 -37.48
CA TYR A 56 1.52 -12.95 -37.90
C TYR A 56 2.20 -13.91 -38.90
N THR A 57 2.19 -15.21 -38.63
CA THR A 57 2.78 -16.20 -39.55
C THR A 57 2.01 -16.28 -40.87
N ARG A 58 0.68 -16.15 -40.84
CA ARG A 58 -0.15 -16.07 -42.05
C ARG A 58 0.24 -14.89 -42.95
N ASP A 59 0.32 -13.69 -42.39
CA ASP A 59 0.68 -12.49 -43.16
C ASP A 59 2.15 -12.57 -43.66
N LEU A 60 3.05 -13.19 -42.90
CA LEU A 60 4.43 -13.45 -43.34
C LEU A 60 4.48 -14.39 -44.55
N VAL A 61 3.77 -15.52 -44.50
CA VAL A 61 3.71 -16.48 -45.61
C VAL A 61 3.08 -15.85 -46.85
N TYR A 62 2.07 -14.99 -46.67
CA TYR A 62 1.49 -14.22 -47.76
C TYR A 62 2.51 -13.29 -48.44
N LEU A 63 3.33 -12.57 -47.68
CA LEU A 63 4.41 -11.74 -48.24
C LEU A 63 5.48 -12.58 -48.95
N MET A 64 5.89 -13.71 -48.36
CA MET A 64 6.83 -14.64 -49.00
C MET A 64 6.29 -15.20 -50.32
N TYR A 65 4.99 -15.51 -50.37
CA TYR A 65 4.31 -15.93 -51.59
C TYR A 65 4.32 -14.82 -52.66
N GLN A 66 4.02 -13.58 -52.27
CA GLN A 66 4.04 -12.43 -53.18
C GLN A 66 5.45 -12.18 -53.74
N MET A 67 6.48 -12.33 -52.91
CA MET A 67 7.89 -12.28 -53.32
C MET A 67 8.25 -13.40 -54.30
N SER A 68 7.72 -14.61 -54.09
CA SER A 68 7.99 -15.76 -54.96
C SER A 68 7.42 -15.61 -56.38
N ILE A 69 6.31 -14.85 -56.52
CA ILE A 69 5.72 -14.51 -57.82
C ILE A 69 6.51 -13.39 -58.52
N GLY A 70 7.35 -12.65 -57.78
CA GLY A 70 8.07 -11.49 -58.28
C GLY A 70 7.26 -10.19 -58.24
N ASN A 71 6.17 -10.16 -57.48
CA ASN A 71 5.38 -8.95 -57.26
C ASN A 71 6.10 -8.01 -56.29
N SER A 72 5.97 -6.70 -56.50
CA SER A 72 6.48 -5.72 -55.54
C SER A 72 5.66 -5.77 -54.26
N ILE A 73 6.36 -5.71 -53.13
CA ILE A 73 5.80 -5.73 -51.78
C ILE A 73 5.42 -4.31 -51.31
N GLN A 74 5.92 -3.29 -52.01
CA GLN A 74 5.75 -1.89 -51.59
C GLN A 74 4.28 -1.47 -51.67
N GLY A 75 3.70 -1.11 -50.53
CA GLY A 75 2.31 -0.66 -50.41
C GLY A 75 1.30 -1.76 -50.11
N ASP A 76 1.74 -3.01 -49.94
CA ASP A 76 0.80 -4.07 -49.54
C ASP A 76 0.31 -3.87 -48.10
N PRO A 77 -1.01 -3.95 -47.85
CA PRO A 77 -1.58 -3.77 -46.51
C PRO A 77 -1.13 -4.86 -45.52
N ALA A 78 -0.56 -5.95 -46.03
CA ALA A 78 0.04 -7.00 -45.21
C ALA A 78 1.22 -6.48 -44.38
N ILE A 79 2.00 -5.52 -44.89
CA ILE A 79 3.12 -4.93 -44.14
C ILE A 79 2.60 -4.17 -42.91
N GLU A 80 1.57 -3.33 -43.10
CA GLU A 80 0.97 -2.56 -42.00
C GLU A 80 0.38 -3.48 -40.93
N ARG A 81 -0.33 -4.55 -41.34
CA ARG A 81 -0.82 -5.58 -40.41
C ARG A 81 0.31 -6.26 -39.66
N LEU A 82 1.43 -6.57 -40.33
CA LEU A 82 2.58 -7.22 -39.71
C LEU A 82 3.23 -6.32 -38.65
N VAL A 83 3.38 -5.03 -38.94
CA VAL A 83 3.89 -4.03 -37.99
C VAL A 83 2.93 -3.90 -36.80
N TYR A 84 1.62 -3.81 -37.06
CA TYR A 84 0.61 -3.78 -36.00
C TYR A 84 0.71 -5.01 -35.08
N LEU A 85 0.65 -6.22 -35.66
CA LEU A 85 0.77 -7.47 -34.91
C LEU A 85 2.10 -7.54 -34.13
N ARG A 86 3.19 -7.04 -34.70
CA ARG A 86 4.49 -6.97 -34.02
C ARG A 86 4.43 -6.08 -32.77
N THR A 87 3.83 -4.90 -32.88
CA THR A 87 3.69 -3.98 -31.73
C THR A 87 2.79 -4.56 -30.63
N VAL A 88 1.71 -5.26 -31.00
CA VAL A 88 0.84 -5.96 -30.05
C VAL A 88 1.62 -7.04 -29.30
N LEU A 89 2.35 -7.89 -30.01
CA LEU A 89 3.17 -8.94 -29.40
C LEU A 89 4.26 -8.38 -28.48
N GLU A 90 4.87 -7.24 -28.82
CA GLU A 90 5.83 -6.56 -27.94
C GLU A 90 5.17 -6.01 -26.68
N ARG A 91 3.95 -5.48 -26.80
CA ARG A 91 3.18 -4.99 -25.66
C ARG A 91 2.72 -6.11 -24.72
N MET A 92 2.53 -7.32 -25.25
CA MET A 92 2.17 -8.51 -24.47
C MET A 92 3.35 -9.05 -23.61
N ARG A 93 4.61 -8.87 -24.02
CA ARG A 93 5.80 -9.37 -23.31
C ARG A 93 5.87 -9.04 -21.81
N PRO A 94 5.65 -7.79 -21.34
CA PRO A 94 5.69 -7.50 -19.91
C PRO A 94 4.58 -8.22 -19.12
N ILE A 95 3.42 -8.47 -19.74
CA ILE A 95 2.32 -9.22 -19.11
C ILE A 95 2.72 -10.69 -18.99
N GLU A 96 3.31 -11.25 -20.05
CA GLU A 96 3.87 -12.61 -20.03
C GLU A 96 4.91 -12.80 -18.93
N GLN A 97 5.82 -11.85 -18.75
CA GLN A 97 6.85 -11.93 -17.70
C GLN A 97 6.22 -11.98 -16.30
N ARG A 98 5.14 -11.23 -16.07
CA ARG A 98 4.40 -11.29 -14.79
C ARG A 98 3.69 -12.63 -14.61
N MET A 99 3.06 -13.14 -15.67
CA MET A 99 2.34 -14.41 -15.64
C MET A 99 3.25 -15.64 -15.64
N LYS A 100 4.49 -15.53 -16.12
CA LYS A 100 5.45 -16.63 -16.19
C LYS A 100 5.61 -17.32 -14.84
N SER A 101 5.76 -16.53 -13.77
CA SER A 101 5.86 -17.05 -12.41
C SER A 101 4.60 -17.79 -11.93
N TYR A 102 3.42 -17.44 -12.45
CA TYR A 102 2.16 -18.11 -12.15
C TYR A 102 2.04 -19.41 -12.95
N VAL A 103 2.38 -19.37 -14.24
CA VAL A 103 2.40 -20.56 -15.11
C VAL A 103 3.41 -21.58 -14.59
N GLU A 104 4.63 -21.18 -14.24
CA GLU A 104 5.65 -22.06 -13.67
C GLU A 104 5.15 -22.76 -12.39
N LYS A 105 4.40 -22.06 -11.55
CA LYS A 105 3.78 -22.67 -10.35
C LYS A 105 2.66 -23.64 -10.69
N LEU A 106 1.83 -23.32 -11.67
CA LEU A 106 0.77 -24.23 -12.13
C LEU A 106 1.36 -25.49 -12.76
N VAL A 107 2.42 -25.36 -13.56
CA VAL A 107 3.15 -26.48 -14.15
C VAL A 107 3.83 -27.31 -13.07
N LEU A 108 4.46 -26.68 -12.07
CA LEU A 108 5.06 -27.38 -10.93
C LEU A 108 3.99 -28.14 -10.12
N LEU A 109 2.83 -27.52 -9.88
CA LEU A 109 1.71 -28.16 -9.18
C LEU A 109 1.11 -29.33 -9.97
N ALA A 110 1.04 -29.22 -11.30
CA ALA A 110 0.59 -30.31 -12.16
C ALA A 110 1.60 -31.47 -12.25
N SER A 111 2.90 -31.17 -12.14
CA SER A 111 3.96 -32.17 -12.16
C SER A 111 4.13 -32.89 -10.82
N ASP A 112 3.94 -32.20 -9.69
CA ASP A 112 4.12 -32.73 -8.33
C ASP A 112 2.81 -32.68 -7.51
N PRO A 113 1.91 -33.67 -7.66
CA PRO A 113 0.64 -33.69 -6.93
C PRO A 113 0.78 -33.91 -5.41
N THR A 114 1.97 -34.28 -4.92
CA THR A 114 2.24 -34.61 -3.50
C THR A 114 2.59 -33.41 -2.63
N ASN A 115 2.84 -32.23 -3.21
CA ASN A 115 3.29 -31.03 -2.49
C ASN A 115 2.18 -29.97 -2.28
N SER A 116 0.92 -30.40 -2.28
CA SER A 116 -0.28 -29.55 -2.13
C SER A 116 -0.40 -28.83 -0.77
N GLY A 117 0.49 -29.12 0.17
CA GLY A 117 0.47 -28.58 1.53
C GLY A 117 1.12 -27.21 1.72
N THR A 118 1.93 -26.72 0.76
CA THR A 118 2.57 -25.40 0.89
C THR A 118 1.64 -24.30 0.38
N LYS A 119 0.55 -24.05 1.13
CA LYS A 119 -0.30 -22.87 0.93
C LYS A 119 0.57 -21.63 1.04
N ILE A 120 0.85 -21.00 -0.10
CA ILE A 120 1.50 -19.69 -0.17
C ILE A 120 0.60 -18.72 0.60
N LEU A 121 1.07 -18.30 1.78
CA LEU A 121 0.45 -17.31 2.67
C LEU A 121 0.51 -15.90 2.03
N ARG A 122 -0.02 -15.75 0.82
CA ARG A 122 -0.37 -14.42 0.29
C ARG A 122 -1.87 -14.25 0.50
N PRO A 123 -2.30 -13.26 1.28
CA PRO A 123 -3.72 -12.95 1.40
C PRO A 123 -4.27 -12.63 0.01
N HIS A 124 -5.20 -13.45 -0.48
CA HIS A 124 -6.03 -13.16 -1.65
C HIS A 124 -7.36 -12.58 -1.13
N PRO A 125 -7.51 -11.24 -1.06
CA PRO A 125 -8.69 -10.62 -0.47
C PRO A 125 -9.99 -10.91 -1.24
N GLU A 126 -9.91 -11.33 -2.50
CA GLU A 126 -11.07 -11.73 -3.32
C GLU A 126 -11.68 -13.08 -2.91
N ARG A 127 -10.98 -13.89 -2.10
CA ARG A 127 -11.49 -15.19 -1.60
C ARG A 127 -12.00 -15.13 -0.17
N LEU A 128 -11.98 -13.95 0.46
CA LEU A 128 -12.52 -13.76 1.80
C LEU A 128 -14.04 -13.49 1.70
N GLN A 129 -14.82 -14.54 1.49
CA GLN A 129 -16.24 -14.50 1.80
C GLN A 129 -16.35 -14.65 3.32
N VAL A 130 -16.79 -13.58 3.98
CA VAL A 130 -17.11 -13.59 5.41
C VAL A 130 -18.59 -13.95 5.47
N ASP A 131 -18.90 -15.21 5.76
CA ASP A 131 -20.25 -15.57 6.14
C ASP A 131 -20.47 -15.07 7.57
N ASP A 132 -21.31 -14.04 7.71
CA ASP A 132 -21.84 -13.57 8.98
C ASP A 132 -22.84 -14.60 9.51
N GLU A 133 -22.34 -15.72 10.02
CA GLU A 133 -23.15 -16.63 10.83
C GLU A 133 -22.72 -16.50 12.29
N ASN A 134 -23.60 -15.84 13.04
CA ASN A 134 -23.60 -15.80 14.51
C ASN A 134 -23.59 -17.24 15.06
N GLU A 135 -22.41 -17.78 15.38
CA GLU A 135 -22.30 -18.89 16.32
C GLU A 135 -22.19 -18.32 17.73
N GLU A 136 -23.36 -18.27 18.37
CA GLU A 136 -23.56 -18.06 19.79
C GLU A 136 -22.81 -19.17 20.57
N LEU A 137 -21.68 -18.82 21.17
CA LEU A 137 -20.91 -19.69 22.04
C LEU A 137 -21.68 -19.91 23.35
N ASP A 138 -22.46 -20.98 23.40
CA ASP A 138 -23.10 -21.49 24.61
C ASP A 138 -22.02 -22.05 25.56
N LEU A 139 -21.83 -21.36 26.68
CA LEU A 139 -20.96 -21.77 27.78
C LEU A 139 -21.73 -22.75 28.67
N GLY A 140 -21.66 -24.04 28.31
CA GLY A 140 -22.11 -25.15 29.14
C GLY A 140 -21.05 -25.56 30.17
N ASP A 141 -21.32 -25.22 31.42
CA ASP A 141 -20.69 -25.73 32.64
C ASP A 141 -21.09 -27.19 32.92
N GLY A 142 -20.14 -28.01 33.40
CA GLY A 142 -20.44 -29.23 34.15
C GLY A 142 -19.78 -30.53 33.68
N GLY A 143 -18.77 -30.97 34.43
CA GLY A 143 -18.69 -32.36 34.91
C GLY A 143 -17.81 -33.37 34.15
N ASP A 144 -16.79 -33.83 34.88
CA ASP A 144 -16.08 -35.13 34.79
C ASP A 144 -14.97 -35.28 33.73
N GLU A 145 -13.71 -35.14 34.19
CA GLU A 145 -12.49 -35.49 33.44
C GLU A 145 -11.98 -36.86 33.90
N ASP A 146 -12.22 -37.88 33.07
CA ASP A 146 -11.39 -39.08 32.98
C ASP A 146 -10.27 -38.86 31.94
N ASP A 147 -9.18 -39.58 32.18
CA ASP A 147 -7.82 -39.44 31.68
C ASP A 147 -7.67 -39.33 30.15
N SER A 148 -7.08 -38.24 29.65
CA SER A 148 -6.25 -38.27 28.43
C SER A 148 -5.33 -37.04 28.32
N LYS A 149 -4.06 -37.24 28.68
CA LYS A 149 -2.99 -36.24 28.53
C LYS A 149 -2.63 -36.05 27.05
N GLU A 150 -3.25 -35.08 26.40
CA GLU A 150 -2.69 -34.46 25.19
C GLU A 150 -1.92 -33.18 25.52
N THR A 151 -0.67 -33.11 25.05
CA THR A 151 0.29 -32.05 25.30
C THR A 151 -0.07 -30.76 24.56
N LYS A 152 -1.03 -29.99 25.09
CA LYS A 152 -1.25 -28.61 24.65
C LYS A 152 -0.02 -27.77 25.02
N SER A 153 0.64 -27.22 24.01
CA SER A 153 1.81 -26.34 24.16
C SER A 153 1.47 -25.16 25.07
N LYS A 154 2.19 -25.04 26.19
CA LYS A 154 1.98 -23.94 27.16
C LYS A 154 2.33 -22.61 26.50
N LYS A 155 1.30 -21.83 26.17
CA LYS A 155 1.43 -20.47 25.62
C LYS A 155 2.05 -19.55 26.67
N TYR A 156 3.25 -19.05 26.41
CA TYR A 156 3.92 -18.10 27.31
C TYR A 156 3.14 -16.78 27.39
N VAL A 157 2.85 -16.33 28.61
CA VAL A 157 2.19 -15.05 28.89
C VAL A 157 3.22 -14.13 29.58
N PRO A 158 3.65 -13.03 28.93
CA PRO A 158 4.57 -12.08 29.53
C PRO A 158 3.99 -11.44 30.80
N PRO A 159 4.82 -11.21 31.83
CA PRO A 159 4.37 -10.61 33.08
C PRO A 159 3.92 -9.16 32.87
N LYS A 160 2.78 -8.80 33.44
CA LYS A 160 2.25 -7.44 33.41
C LYS A 160 2.97 -6.61 34.47
N ILE A 161 3.93 -5.79 34.04
CA ILE A 161 4.60 -4.82 34.92
C ILE A 161 3.66 -3.64 35.17
N MET A 162 3.31 -3.39 36.42
CA MET A 162 2.57 -2.20 36.83
C MET A 162 3.55 -1.08 37.18
N ALA A 163 3.16 0.17 36.91
CA ALA A 163 3.96 1.33 37.29
C ALA A 163 4.02 1.42 38.82
N VAL A 164 5.23 1.31 39.37
CA VAL A 164 5.50 1.54 40.79
C VAL A 164 5.52 3.06 41.01
N HIS A 165 4.73 3.55 41.96
CA HIS A 165 4.75 4.97 42.33
C HIS A 165 6.09 5.30 43.01
N TYR A 166 6.84 6.23 42.41
CA TYR A 166 8.03 6.81 43.02
C TYR A 166 7.58 7.98 43.90
N ASN A 167 7.81 7.89 45.21
CA ASN A 167 7.58 9.01 46.12
C ASN A 167 8.79 9.96 45.97
N GLU A 168 8.79 10.79 44.92
CA GLU A 168 9.73 11.94 44.85
C GLU A 168 9.26 13.00 45.86
N ASP A 169 10.18 13.57 46.63
CA ASP A 169 9.89 14.72 47.51
C ASP A 169 9.38 15.89 46.64
N GLU A 170 8.34 16.61 47.10
CA GLU A 170 7.71 17.70 46.31
C GLU A 170 8.73 18.77 45.87
N GLU A 171 9.80 18.95 46.65
CA GLU A 171 10.90 19.86 46.35
C GLU A 171 11.77 19.43 45.16
N GLU A 172 12.02 18.13 44.99
CA GLU A 172 12.79 17.62 43.85
C GLU A 172 12.01 17.73 42.54
N VAL A 173 10.69 17.52 42.62
CA VAL A 173 9.76 17.70 41.50
C VAL A 173 9.77 19.16 41.03
N GLU A 174 9.72 20.13 41.95
CA GLU A 174 9.77 21.56 41.61
C GLU A 174 11.14 21.98 41.07
N ARG A 175 12.25 21.48 41.64
CA ARG A 175 13.60 21.70 41.08
C ARG A 175 13.72 21.19 39.65
N ARG A 176 13.22 19.98 39.38
CA ARG A 176 13.21 19.37 38.04
C ARG A 176 12.32 20.13 37.06
N LYS A 177 11.17 20.66 37.51
CA LYS A 177 10.31 21.54 36.70
C LYS A 177 11.00 22.85 36.36
N MET A 178 11.67 23.46 37.34
CA MET A 178 12.43 24.71 37.16
C MET A 178 13.62 24.53 36.23
N GLU A 179 14.34 23.40 36.34
CA GLU A 179 15.44 23.05 35.43
C GLU A 179 14.92 22.82 34.00
N ARG A 180 13.81 22.10 33.84
CA ARG A 180 13.16 21.89 32.54
C ARG A 180 12.69 23.22 31.93
N ALA A 181 12.14 24.12 32.74
CA ALA A 181 11.73 25.45 32.30
C ALA A 181 12.95 26.30 31.88
N ARG A 182 14.04 26.26 32.65
CA ARG A 182 15.30 26.92 32.30
C ARG A 182 15.87 26.38 30.99
N ARG A 183 15.91 25.06 30.80
CA ARG A 183 16.37 24.43 29.55
C ARG A 183 15.50 24.82 28.37
N ARG A 184 14.17 24.84 28.53
CA ARG A 184 13.23 25.28 27.49
C ARG A 184 13.40 26.77 27.16
N ALA A 185 13.68 27.62 28.14
CA ALA A 185 13.98 29.02 27.92
C ALA A 185 15.31 29.19 27.16
N MET A 186 16.36 28.46 27.53
CA MET A 186 17.64 28.44 26.79
C MET A 186 17.48 27.96 25.34
N GLN A 187 16.52 27.06 25.09
CA GLN A 187 16.14 26.56 23.75
C GLN A 187 15.09 27.42 23.04
N SER A 188 14.76 28.61 23.56
CA SER A 188 13.88 29.54 22.85
C SER A 188 14.60 30.17 21.66
N SER A 189 13.85 30.47 20.58
CA SER A 189 14.40 30.96 19.31
C SER A 189 15.33 32.16 19.51
N LEU A 190 14.92 33.14 20.32
CA LEU A 190 15.71 34.34 20.58
C LEU A 190 17.10 34.03 21.17
N ILE A 191 17.18 33.14 22.16
CA ILE A 191 18.46 32.83 22.79
C ILE A 191 19.32 31.97 21.86
N GLN A 192 18.71 31.08 21.11
CA GLN A 192 19.42 30.28 20.12
C GLN A 192 20.02 31.16 19.01
N ASP A 193 19.27 32.16 18.54
CA ASP A 193 19.76 33.11 17.53
C ASP A 193 20.87 34.02 18.09
N LEU A 194 20.76 34.46 19.34
CA LEU A 194 21.85 35.16 20.03
C LEU A 194 23.07 34.26 20.18
N GLN A 195 22.90 33.01 20.62
CA GLN A 195 23.98 32.05 20.75
C GLN A 195 24.68 31.80 19.41
N ALA A 196 23.93 31.71 18.32
CA ALA A 196 24.47 31.57 16.97
C ALA A 196 25.30 32.79 16.54
N GLN A 197 24.85 34.02 16.85
CA GLN A 197 25.59 35.25 16.56
C GLN A 197 26.93 35.35 17.31
N TYR A 198 26.98 34.86 18.55
CA TYR A 198 28.21 34.86 19.35
C TYR A 198 29.10 33.63 19.10
N SER A 199 28.59 32.61 18.41
CA SER A 199 29.38 31.42 18.06
C SER A 199 30.01 31.59 16.68
N GLU A 200 31.31 31.29 16.57
CA GLU A 200 32.04 31.25 15.27
C GLU A 200 31.82 29.92 14.52
N ALA A 201 30.95 29.04 15.04
CA ALA A 201 30.63 27.76 14.42
C ALA A 201 29.82 27.98 13.12
N PRO A 202 30.15 27.31 12.01
CA PRO A 202 29.42 27.47 10.76
C PRO A 202 27.98 26.97 10.90
N GLU A 203 27.02 27.77 10.41
CA GLU A 203 25.61 27.40 10.37
C GLU A 203 25.27 26.69 9.05
N GLU A 204 24.54 25.58 9.14
CA GLU A 204 24.01 24.87 7.97
C GLU A 204 22.76 25.58 7.44
N PHE A 205 22.93 26.40 6.41
CA PHE A 205 21.80 26.92 5.63
C PHE A 205 21.29 25.84 4.67
N GLN A 206 19.97 25.63 4.64
CA GLN A 206 19.31 24.80 3.63
C GLN A 206 18.22 25.64 2.95
N ASP A 207 18.02 25.42 1.66
CA ASP A 207 17.10 26.19 0.80
C ASP A 207 15.61 25.92 1.07
N ASP A 208 15.29 25.02 1.99
CA ASP A 208 13.92 24.65 2.32
C ASP A 208 13.37 25.51 3.46
N ASN A 209 12.25 26.21 3.19
CA ASN A 209 11.46 26.98 4.17
C ASN A 209 10.74 26.08 5.22
N ILE A 210 11.30 24.91 5.54
CA ILE A 210 10.75 23.99 6.52
C ILE A 210 11.14 24.47 7.92
N VAL A 211 10.12 24.64 8.76
CA VAL A 211 10.23 24.97 10.20
C VAL A 211 11.36 24.18 10.87
N ARG A 212 12.37 24.89 11.43
CA ARG A 212 13.58 24.32 12.05
C ARG A 212 13.29 23.17 13.03
N LYS A 213 12.22 23.29 13.82
CA LYS A 213 11.78 22.26 14.79
C LYS A 213 11.30 20.97 14.14
N ARG A 214 10.56 21.06 13.01
CA ARG A 214 10.10 19.86 12.28
C ARG A 214 11.27 19.10 11.68
N LYS A 215 12.26 19.84 11.19
CA LYS A 215 13.50 19.27 10.66
C LYS A 215 14.24 18.49 11.75
N GLN A 216 14.32 19.00 12.98
CA GLN A 216 14.92 18.27 14.10
C GLN A 216 14.19 16.96 14.39
N GLU A 217 12.87 16.97 14.49
CA GLU A 217 12.07 15.75 14.71
C GLU A 217 12.21 14.72 13.59
N ASP A 218 12.26 15.18 12.32
CA ASP A 218 12.41 14.29 11.17
C ASP A 218 13.87 13.76 11.06
N ILE A 219 14.89 14.52 11.50
CA ILE A 219 16.28 14.06 11.64
C ILE A 219 16.39 12.99 12.73
N GLU A 220 15.77 13.20 13.89
CA GLU A 220 15.78 12.21 14.98
C GLU A 220 15.15 10.89 14.56
N LYS A 221 14.05 10.95 13.79
CA LYS A 221 13.44 9.74 13.20
C LYS A 221 14.39 9.06 12.23
N ARG A 222 15.04 9.79 11.33
CA ARG A 222 16.02 9.21 10.39
C ARG A 222 17.16 8.53 11.13
N LYS A 223 17.73 9.17 12.13
CA LYS A 223 18.79 8.59 12.97
C LYS A 223 18.33 7.27 13.60
N TYR A 224 17.12 7.25 14.17
CA TYR A 224 16.55 6.01 14.70
C TYR A 224 16.38 4.92 13.62
N GLU A 225 15.86 5.28 12.44
CA GLU A 225 15.70 4.32 11.34
C GLU A 225 17.05 3.78 10.83
N GLU A 226 18.09 4.61 10.83
CA GLU A 226 19.46 4.24 10.44
C GLU A 226 20.14 3.37 11.49
N ASP A 227 20.06 3.74 12.78
CA ASP A 227 20.67 3.01 13.89
C ASP A 227 20.07 1.62 14.06
N TYR A 228 18.75 1.51 13.90
CA TYR A 228 18.01 0.26 14.10
C TYR A 228 17.63 -0.45 12.80
N PHE A 229 17.96 0.12 11.64
CA PHE A 229 17.64 -0.40 10.29
C PHE A 229 16.16 -0.79 10.09
N ILE A 230 15.24 -0.12 10.78
CA ILE A 230 13.79 -0.41 10.74
C ILE A 230 13.03 0.90 10.49
N ARG A 231 12.13 0.90 9.49
CA ARG A 231 11.26 2.06 9.20
C ARG A 231 10.14 2.21 10.22
N LEU A 232 9.93 3.42 10.73
CA LEU A 232 8.85 3.71 11.67
C LEU A 232 7.54 3.95 10.91
N GLN A 233 6.51 3.14 11.20
CA GLN A 233 5.19 3.32 10.59
C GLN A 233 4.41 4.44 11.28
N VAL A 234 3.95 5.43 10.51
CA VAL A 234 3.13 6.52 11.05
C VAL A 234 1.68 6.08 11.24
N THR A 235 1.13 6.33 12.44
CA THR A 235 -0.28 6.03 12.70
C THR A 235 -1.21 7.05 12.04
N LYS A 236 -2.47 6.65 11.75
CA LYS A 236 -3.48 7.58 11.19
C LYS A 236 -3.72 8.79 12.10
N LYS A 237 -3.62 8.59 13.42
CA LYS A 237 -3.78 9.65 14.43
C LYS A 237 -2.63 10.65 14.39
N GLU A 238 -1.38 10.18 14.38
CA GLU A 238 -0.20 11.04 14.24
C GLU A 238 -0.21 11.83 12.93
N LYS A 239 -0.59 11.18 11.82
CA LYS A 239 -0.72 11.86 10.53
C LYS A 239 -1.77 12.98 10.56
N HIS A 240 -2.87 12.80 11.29
CA HIS A 240 -3.89 13.83 11.47
C HIS A 240 -3.39 14.98 12.36
N ILE A 241 -2.67 14.67 13.44
CA ILE A 241 -2.06 15.67 14.32
C ILE A 241 -1.02 16.50 13.56
N LYS A 242 -0.14 15.86 12.76
CA LYS A 242 0.85 16.54 11.91
C LYS A 242 0.16 17.53 10.98
N LYS A 243 -0.94 17.13 10.32
CA LYS A 243 -1.73 18.04 9.45
C LYS A 243 -2.36 19.24 10.18
N ILE A 244 -2.78 19.07 11.44
CA ILE A 244 -3.31 20.18 12.24
C ILE A 244 -2.19 21.14 12.63
N GLN A 245 -1.07 20.60 13.09
CA GLN A 245 0.14 21.36 13.41
C GLN A 245 0.67 22.11 12.17
N ASP A 246 0.62 21.49 10.99
CA ASP A 246 0.96 22.13 9.71
C ASP A 246 0.16 23.40 9.44
N ARG A 247 -1.11 23.45 9.90
CA ARG A 247 -1.99 24.62 9.75
C ARG A 247 -1.86 25.63 10.89
N GLN A 248 -1.61 25.17 12.12
CA GLN A 248 -1.62 26.01 13.33
C GLN A 248 -0.25 26.64 13.64
N ASN A 249 0.85 25.98 13.29
CA ASN A 249 2.19 26.39 13.74
C ASN A 249 2.67 27.71 13.13
N ILE A 250 2.11 28.17 12.00
CA ILE A 250 2.56 29.42 11.35
C ILE A 250 2.37 30.63 12.28
N LEU A 251 1.29 30.64 13.07
CA LEU A 251 1.02 31.75 14.00
C LEU A 251 1.61 31.50 15.39
N ASP A 252 1.64 30.25 15.86
CA ASP A 252 2.16 29.90 17.18
C ASP A 252 3.69 30.01 17.25
N GLU A 253 4.40 29.71 16.14
CA GLU A 253 5.86 29.90 16.03
C GLU A 253 6.24 31.38 16.09
N LEU A 254 5.47 32.26 15.43
CA LEU A 254 5.67 33.71 15.51
C LEU A 254 5.40 34.28 16.91
N LEU A 255 4.45 33.68 17.65
CA LEU A 255 4.11 34.05 19.03
C LEU A 255 5.01 33.40 20.08
N GLN A 256 5.89 32.46 19.70
CA GLN A 256 6.81 31.75 20.61
C GLN A 256 8.09 32.53 20.94
N PHE A 257 8.02 33.87 20.96
CA PHE A 257 9.08 34.75 21.45
C PHE A 257 9.02 34.95 22.98
N GLY A 258 7.80 34.91 23.55
CA GLY A 258 7.54 35.31 24.94
C GLY A 258 7.94 34.32 26.04
N SER A 259 8.27 33.07 25.71
CA SER A 259 8.54 32.04 26.73
C SER A 259 9.86 32.24 27.49
N TYR A 260 10.75 33.12 27.03
CA TYR A 260 11.99 33.46 27.73
C TYR A 260 11.73 34.29 29.00
N MET A 261 10.73 35.19 28.98
CA MET A 261 10.47 36.12 30.08
C MET A 261 9.82 35.44 31.29
N ALA A 262 9.05 34.37 31.07
CA ALA A 262 8.36 33.63 32.13
C ALA A 262 9.31 32.95 33.15
N VAL A 263 10.57 32.68 32.78
CA VAL A 263 11.59 32.11 33.68
C VAL A 263 12.26 33.20 34.54
N LYS A 264 12.18 34.47 34.13
CA LYS A 264 12.75 35.58 34.89
C LYS A 264 11.87 35.96 36.09
N ASP A 265 10.56 35.75 35.97
CA ASP A 265 9.59 36.04 37.04
C ASP A 265 9.60 34.99 38.16
N THR A 266 10.02 33.74 37.90
CA THR A 266 10.11 32.70 38.96
C THR A 266 11.32 32.84 39.87
N LYS A 267 12.27 33.72 39.53
CA LYS A 267 13.42 34.06 40.39
C LYS A 267 13.21 35.30 41.26
N LYS A 268 12.16 36.09 41.01
CA LYS A 268 11.71 37.13 41.95
C LYS A 268 10.78 36.46 42.94
N GLY A 269 11.31 36.15 44.12
CA GLY A 269 10.51 35.73 45.26
C GLY A 269 9.36 36.69 45.53
N THR A 270 8.27 36.13 46.04
CA THR A 270 7.36 36.77 46.99
C THR A 270 7.24 38.28 46.86
N ASP A 271 6.38 38.75 45.95
CA ASP A 271 5.63 39.98 46.23
C ASP A 271 4.38 40.09 45.35
N ASN A 272 3.28 40.37 46.03
CA ASN A 272 1.96 40.58 45.46
C ASN A 272 1.99 41.75 44.46
N THR A 273 1.81 41.46 43.17
CA THR A 273 1.11 42.38 42.27
C THR A 273 0.19 41.61 41.33
N ALA A 274 -1.10 41.81 41.55
CA ALA A 274 -2.17 41.41 40.66
C ALA A 274 -2.16 42.28 39.38
N ARG A 275 -2.39 41.62 38.23
CA ARG A 275 -2.96 42.06 36.92
C ARG A 275 -2.23 41.27 35.83
N GLY A 276 -2.81 40.41 34.99
CA GLY A 276 -4.18 40.02 34.73
C GLY A 276 -4.24 39.53 33.28
N SER A 277 -4.49 38.24 33.04
CA SER A 277 -5.21 37.77 31.85
C SER A 277 -5.99 36.51 32.22
N ALA A 278 -7.27 36.72 32.45
CA ALA A 278 -8.24 35.69 32.77
C ALA A 278 -8.53 34.80 31.55
N SER A 279 -8.45 33.48 31.73
CA SER A 279 -9.26 32.51 31.00
C SER A 279 -9.82 31.53 32.02
N GLY A 280 -10.86 31.98 32.72
CA GLY A 280 -11.58 31.18 33.71
C GLY A 280 -12.48 30.15 33.03
N ARG A 281 -12.05 28.89 32.97
CA ARG A 281 -12.98 27.75 32.82
C ARG A 281 -13.56 27.41 34.21
N ARG A 282 -14.63 28.11 34.59
CA ARG A 282 -15.49 27.71 35.71
C ARG A 282 -16.14 26.36 35.39
N ARG A 283 -15.74 25.29 36.10
CA ARG A 283 -16.54 24.06 36.19
C ARG A 283 -17.75 24.36 37.06
N LYS A 284 -18.93 24.45 36.45
CA LYS A 284 -20.20 24.63 37.16
C LYS A 284 -20.69 23.25 37.62
N ILE A 285 -20.38 22.89 38.86
CA ILE A 285 -21.06 21.82 39.59
C ILE A 285 -22.45 22.36 39.94
N GLY A 286 -23.45 21.95 39.15
CA GLY A 286 -24.86 22.22 39.42
C GLY A 286 -25.51 21.03 40.10
N LYS A 287 -25.72 21.14 41.41
CA LYS A 287 -26.71 20.34 42.14
C LYS A 287 -28.09 20.69 41.57
N ASN A 288 -28.84 19.72 41.07
CA ASN A 288 -30.28 19.89 40.86
C ASN A 288 -31.06 18.87 41.70
N SER A 289 -31.79 19.44 42.66
CA SER A 289 -32.85 18.82 43.43
C SER A 289 -34.08 18.51 42.57
N LYS A 290 -34.73 17.41 42.95
CA LYS A 290 -36.03 16.84 42.54
C LYS A 290 -37.13 17.89 42.32
N PHE A 291 -38.00 17.73 41.29
CA PHE A 291 -39.47 17.65 41.43
C PHE A 291 -40.24 17.43 40.08
N SER A 292 -40.92 16.27 40.00
CA SER A 292 -42.32 16.00 39.59
C SER A 292 -42.98 16.43 38.25
N LYS A 293 -43.80 15.47 37.75
CA LYS A 293 -45.12 15.54 37.05
C LYS A 293 -45.14 15.87 35.54
N LYS A 294 -45.45 14.88 34.67
CA LYS A 294 -46.78 14.50 34.06
C LYS A 294 -47.19 15.47 32.92
N LEU A 295 -47.84 15.15 31.78
CA LEU A 295 -48.34 13.98 31.02
C LEU A 295 -48.78 14.55 29.62
N HIS A 296 -48.71 13.73 28.57
CA HIS A 296 -49.45 13.69 27.28
C HIS A 296 -50.15 14.91 26.62
N HIS A 297 -49.86 15.09 25.32
CA HIS A 297 -50.85 15.11 24.21
C HIS A 297 -50.10 14.87 22.87
N ALA A 298 -50.30 13.77 22.15
CA ALA A 298 -51.37 13.49 21.17
C ALA A 298 -51.36 14.45 19.96
N GLY A 299 -50.98 13.93 18.79
CA GLY A 299 -51.04 14.61 17.50
C GLY A 299 -50.73 13.65 16.35
N ALA A 300 -51.77 13.02 15.83
CA ALA A 300 -51.75 12.06 14.73
C ALA A 300 -51.62 12.69 13.33
N LYS A 301 -51.47 11.80 12.34
CA LYS A 301 -51.57 11.94 10.86
C LYS A 301 -50.21 12.10 10.15
N GLY A 302 -49.86 11.33 9.12
CA GLY A 302 -50.59 10.29 8.41
C GLY A 302 -49.75 9.62 7.30
N LYS A 303 -50.20 8.43 6.92
CA LYS A 303 -49.79 7.58 5.80
C LYS A 303 -49.46 8.34 4.50
N LYS A 304 -48.48 7.84 3.75
CA LYS A 304 -48.68 7.36 2.36
C LYS A 304 -47.46 6.57 1.87
N GLY A 305 -47.64 5.25 1.78
CA GLY A 305 -46.88 4.43 0.84
C GLY A 305 -47.33 4.72 -0.60
N LYS A 306 -46.39 4.59 -1.54
CA LYS A 306 -46.68 4.45 -2.96
C LYS A 306 -45.81 3.32 -3.51
N THR A 307 -46.41 2.15 -3.60
CA THR A 307 -46.15 1.20 -4.68
C THR A 307 -46.98 1.61 -5.90
N LYS A 308 -46.41 1.47 -7.10
CA LYS A 308 -47.04 1.26 -8.43
C LYS A 308 -45.88 1.22 -9.43
N SER A 309 -45.36 0.06 -9.82
CA SER A 309 -45.89 -0.87 -10.83
C SER A 309 -46.04 -0.28 -12.25
N ARG A 310 -45.21 -0.87 -13.13
CA ARG A 310 -45.49 -1.40 -14.48
C ARG A 310 -45.26 -0.57 -15.76
N LYS A 311 -44.48 -1.25 -16.63
CA LYS A 311 -44.59 -1.42 -18.10
C LYS A 311 -44.07 -0.30 -19.00
N LYS A 312 -43.05 -0.61 -19.80
CA LYS A 312 -43.23 -1.32 -21.08
C LYS A 312 -41.99 -2.15 -21.39
#